data_AF-A0A819HKM1-F1
#
_entry.id   AF-A0A819HKM1-F1
#
_cell.length_a   1.000
_cell.length_b   1.000
_cell.length_c   1.000
_cell.angle_alpha   90.00
_cell.angle_beta   90.00
_cell.angle_gamma   90.00
#
_symmetry.space_group_name_H-M   'P 1'
#
loop_
_entity.id
_entity.type
_entity.pdbx_description
1 polymer ?
#
loop_
_entity_poly.entity_id
_entity_poly.type
_entity_poly.pdbx_seq_one_letter_code
_entity_poly.pdbx_strand_id
1 'polypeptide(L)'
;MRRLIFVIITLIIGHASSLRQRRQANGCGPGYFNIDRSLRGVGEAVIIPCCNSHDICYDSCGKTQQQCDEAFRWCLNSACARLNGNGFQWWIDFRRAACKLDGRTLYDIVNAIGRYAYNQAQEAHGCLDYEYW
;
A
#
# COMPACT_ATOMS: atom_id res chain seq x y z
N MET A 1 30.95 -5.14 41.83
CA MET A 1 29.60 -4.56 42.01
C MET A 1 29.13 -3.71 40.81
N ARG A 2 29.95 -2.83 40.23
CA ARG A 2 29.57 -2.01 39.05
C ARG A 2 29.29 -2.79 37.75
N ARG A 3 29.97 -3.92 37.53
CA ARG A 3 29.73 -4.79 36.35
C ARG A 3 28.38 -5.52 36.39
N LEU A 4 27.90 -5.88 37.57
CA LEU A 4 26.60 -6.54 37.75
C LEU A 4 25.43 -5.57 37.52
N ILE A 5 25.57 -4.31 37.92
CA ILE A 5 24.55 -3.27 37.69
C ILE A 5 24.41 -2.97 36.19
N PHE A 6 25.52 -2.90 35.43
CA PHE A 6 25.49 -2.65 33.99
C PHE A 6 24.81 -3.79 33.20
N VAL A 7 25.00 -5.04 33.63
CA VAL A 7 24.35 -6.23 33.02
C VAL A 7 22.85 -6.26 33.32
N ILE A 8 22.43 -5.81 34.51
CA ILE A 8 20.99 -5.74 34.85
C ILE A 8 20.29 -4.62 34.07
N ILE A 9 20.96 -3.49 33.85
CA ILE A 9 20.43 -2.39 33.03
C ILE A 9 20.24 -2.85 31.57
N THR A 10 21.19 -3.60 30.99
CA THR A 10 21.00 -4.18 29.66
C THR A 10 20.01 -5.35 29.61
N LEU A 11 19.64 -5.98 30.73
CA LEU A 11 18.57 -6.98 30.78
C LEU A 11 17.16 -6.36 30.93
N ILE A 12 17.06 -5.13 31.47
CA ILE A 12 15.78 -4.38 31.55
C ILE A 12 15.56 -3.51 30.30
N ILE A 13 16.64 -3.02 29.67
CA ILE A 13 16.57 -2.17 28.46
C ILE A 13 16.79 -3.01 27.18
N GLY A 14 17.53 -4.12 27.27
CA GLY A 14 17.73 -5.04 26.15
C GLY A 14 16.53 -5.95 26.02
N HIS A 15 15.61 -5.59 25.13
CA HIS A 15 15.09 -6.40 24.01
C HIS A 15 14.02 -5.54 23.30
N ALA A 16 14.37 -4.33 22.86
CA ALA A 16 13.76 -3.80 21.65
C ALA A 16 14.35 -4.56 20.44
N SER A 17 14.22 -5.89 20.45
CA SER A 17 14.31 -6.67 19.23
C SER A 17 13.11 -6.24 18.43
N SER A 18 13.31 -5.28 17.54
CA SER A 18 12.43 -4.92 16.44
C SER A 18 11.72 -6.20 15.98
N LEU A 19 10.47 -6.37 16.41
CA LEU A 19 9.58 -7.35 15.81
C LEU A 19 9.36 -6.78 14.42
N ARG A 20 10.21 -7.20 13.48
CA ARG A 20 10.10 -6.77 12.10
C ARG A 20 8.75 -7.26 11.61
N GLN A 21 7.76 -6.37 11.65
CA GLN A 21 6.39 -6.66 11.28
C GLN A 21 6.42 -7.28 9.89
N ARG A 22 5.62 -8.33 9.65
CA ARG A 22 5.52 -8.88 8.28
C ARG A 22 4.90 -7.83 7.38
N ARG A 23 5.52 -7.60 6.23
CA ARG A 23 4.92 -6.81 5.14
C ARG A 23 3.56 -7.44 4.80
N GLN A 24 2.52 -6.64 4.77
CA GLN A 24 1.14 -7.10 4.66
C GLN A 24 0.45 -6.45 3.48
N ALA A 25 -0.16 -7.28 2.65
CA ALA A 25 -1.17 -6.85 1.70
C ALA A 25 -2.52 -6.84 2.42
N ASN A 26 -3.21 -5.69 2.41
CA ASN A 26 -4.54 -5.54 3.02
C ASN A 26 -5.63 -5.16 2.00
N GLY A 27 -5.27 -5.08 0.71
CA GLY A 27 -6.18 -4.70 -0.36
C GLY A 27 -6.16 -3.19 -0.58
N CYS A 28 -7.26 -2.60 -1.03
CA CYS A 28 -7.31 -1.18 -1.37
C CYS A 28 -7.77 -0.28 -0.21
N GLY A 29 -7.50 -0.71 1.04
CA GLY A 29 -7.92 -0.02 2.25
C GLY A 29 -9.45 0.09 2.45
N PRO A 30 -9.89 0.72 3.55
CA PRO A 30 -11.31 0.88 3.87
C PRO A 30 -12.05 1.84 2.93
N GLY A 31 -11.36 2.80 2.30
CA GLY A 31 -11.96 3.81 1.41
C GLY A 31 -12.49 3.26 0.08
N TYR A 32 -11.91 2.16 -0.42
CA TYR A 32 -12.37 1.48 -1.63
C TYR A 32 -13.81 0.95 -1.52
N PHE A 33 -14.29 0.66 -0.31
CA PHE A 33 -15.64 0.16 -0.08
C PHE A 33 -16.75 1.19 -0.34
N ASN A 34 -16.41 2.48 -0.47
CA ASN A 34 -17.35 3.58 -0.73
C ASN A 34 -17.54 3.90 -2.24
N ILE A 35 -16.80 3.23 -3.14
CA ILE A 35 -17.04 3.35 -4.58
C ILE A 35 -18.30 2.53 -4.92
N ASP A 36 -19.16 3.08 -5.78
CA ASP A 36 -20.42 2.45 -6.18
C ASP A 36 -20.26 0.96 -6.54
N ARG A 37 -21.10 0.12 -5.95
CA ARG A 37 -20.98 -1.35 -6.03
C ARG A 37 -21.12 -1.88 -7.46
N SER A 38 -21.82 -1.16 -8.34
CA SER A 38 -21.98 -1.49 -9.77
C SER A 38 -20.67 -1.36 -10.55
N LEU A 39 -19.78 -0.48 -10.12
CA LEU A 39 -18.49 -0.22 -10.76
C LEU A 39 -17.39 -1.15 -10.22
N ARG A 40 -17.45 -1.48 -8.93
CA ARG A 40 -16.49 -2.36 -8.24
C ARG A 40 -16.26 -3.69 -8.98
N GLY A 41 -17.33 -4.36 -9.41
CA GLY A 41 -17.21 -5.69 -10.03
C GLY A 41 -16.48 -5.72 -11.38
N VAL A 42 -16.30 -4.57 -12.03
CA VAL A 42 -15.79 -4.50 -13.40
C VAL A 42 -14.26 -4.48 -13.47
N GLY A 43 -13.59 -4.05 -12.38
CA GLY A 43 -12.13 -3.92 -12.28
C GLY A 43 -11.49 -4.47 -10.99
N GLU A 44 -12.26 -4.88 -9.98
CA GLU A 44 -11.73 -5.33 -8.68
C GLU A 44 -10.64 -6.40 -8.80
N ALA A 45 -10.85 -7.42 -9.63
CA ALA A 45 -9.88 -8.51 -9.82
C ALA A 45 -8.51 -8.05 -10.35
N VAL A 46 -8.47 -6.94 -11.11
CA VAL A 46 -7.21 -6.40 -11.65
C VAL A 46 -6.66 -5.23 -10.83
N ILE A 47 -7.48 -4.61 -9.99
CA ILE A 47 -7.11 -3.51 -9.09
C ILE A 47 -6.49 -4.03 -7.79
N ILE A 48 -7.08 -5.05 -7.16
CA ILE A 48 -6.61 -5.61 -5.87
C ILE A 48 -5.12 -6.01 -5.91
N PRO A 49 -4.60 -6.67 -6.96
CA PRO A 49 -3.17 -6.97 -7.05
C PRO A 49 -2.27 -5.71 -7.05
N CYS A 50 -2.74 -4.60 -7.61
CA CYS A 50 -2.02 -3.32 -7.59
C CYS A 50 -1.98 -2.73 -6.18
N CYS A 51 -3.10 -2.76 -5.46
CA CYS A 51 -3.16 -2.29 -4.08
C CYS A 51 -2.24 -3.12 -3.17
N ASN A 52 -2.30 -4.45 -3.28
CA ASN A 52 -1.43 -5.34 -2.51
C ASN A 52 0.07 -5.08 -2.78
N SER A 53 0.43 -4.77 -4.02
CA SER A 53 1.81 -4.42 -4.37
C SER A 53 2.22 -3.06 -3.81
N HIS A 54 1.28 -2.11 -3.71
CA HIS A 54 1.50 -0.80 -3.11
C HIS A 54 1.69 -0.89 -1.59
N ASP A 55 0.86 -1.67 -0.89
CA ASP A 55 1.01 -1.95 0.55
C ASP A 55 2.42 -2.51 0.86
N ILE A 56 2.84 -3.53 0.11
CA ILE A 56 4.17 -4.13 0.27
C ILE A 56 5.28 -3.11 0.00
N CYS A 57 5.08 -2.18 -0.92
CA CYS A 57 6.04 -1.11 -1.21
C CYS A 57 6.11 -0.13 -0.04
N TYR A 58 4.98 0.29 0.51
CA TYR A 58 4.91 1.15 1.70
C TYR A 58 5.53 0.49 2.93
N ASP A 59 5.45 -0.83 3.05
CA ASP A 59 6.09 -1.59 4.14
C ASP A 59 7.59 -1.84 3.92
N SER A 60 8.16 -1.46 2.77
CA SER A 60 9.55 -1.74 2.42
C SER A 60 10.47 -0.57 2.78
N CYS A 61 11.42 -0.80 3.69
CA CYS A 61 12.43 0.21 4.02
C CYS A 61 13.26 0.60 2.79
N GLY A 62 13.61 1.89 2.70
CA GLY A 62 14.41 2.45 1.59
C GLY A 62 13.64 2.69 0.30
N LYS A 63 12.34 2.37 0.24
CA LYS A 63 11.44 2.81 -0.83
C LYS A 63 10.85 4.15 -0.44
N THR A 64 10.90 5.14 -1.33
CA THR A 64 10.23 6.42 -1.08
C THR A 64 8.74 6.31 -1.41
N GLN A 65 7.93 7.14 -0.76
CA GLN A 65 6.49 7.24 -1.06
C GLN A 65 6.26 7.47 -2.57
N GLN A 66 7.01 8.39 -3.17
CA GLN A 66 6.91 8.71 -4.60
C GLN A 66 7.14 7.48 -5.47
N GLN A 67 8.17 6.67 -5.18
CA GLN A 67 8.45 5.44 -5.94
C GLN A 67 7.28 4.46 -5.87
N CYS A 68 6.68 4.31 -4.69
CA CYS A 68 5.53 3.44 -4.50
C CYS A 68 4.28 3.96 -5.22
N ASP A 69 3.99 5.25 -5.10
CA ASP A 69 2.80 5.87 -5.69
C ASP A 69 2.87 5.90 -7.22
N GLU A 70 4.05 6.16 -7.80
CA GLU A 70 4.26 6.08 -9.25
C GLU A 70 4.09 4.66 -9.78
N ALA A 71 4.64 3.66 -9.09
CA ALA A 71 4.47 2.25 -9.43
C ALA A 71 2.99 1.82 -9.33
N PHE A 72 2.28 2.29 -8.31
CA PHE A 72 0.85 2.04 -8.13
C PHE A 72 0.01 2.63 -9.27
N ARG A 73 0.24 3.91 -9.63
CA ARG A 73 -0.42 4.57 -10.76
C ARG A 73 -0.19 3.82 -12.07
N TRP A 74 1.04 3.36 -12.30
CA TRP A 74 1.37 2.59 -13.51
C TRP A 74 0.67 1.22 -13.52
N CYS A 75 0.65 0.53 -12.38
CA CYS A 75 -0.05 -0.74 -12.23
C CYS A 75 -1.53 -0.61 -12.58
N LEU A 76 -2.24 0.35 -11.96
CA LEU A 76 -3.68 0.56 -12.19
C LEU A 76 -4.00 0.83 -13.66
N ASN A 77 -3.26 1.75 -14.29
CA ASN A 77 -3.48 2.07 -15.70
C ASN A 77 -3.24 0.85 -16.62
N SER A 78 -2.16 0.12 -16.37
CA SER A 78 -1.77 -1.04 -17.19
C SER A 78 -2.74 -2.21 -17.00
N ALA A 79 -3.15 -2.47 -15.76
CA ALA A 79 -4.09 -3.51 -15.40
C ALA A 79 -5.46 -3.28 -16.06
N CYS A 80 -5.98 -2.05 -15.97
CA CYS A 80 -7.25 -1.70 -16.60
C CYS A 80 -7.18 -1.67 -18.14
N ALA A 81 -6.05 -1.28 -18.74
CA ALA A 81 -5.89 -1.31 -20.19
C ALA A 81 -5.88 -2.73 -20.77
N ARG A 82 -5.43 -3.71 -19.98
CA ARG A 82 -5.36 -5.13 -20.37
C ARG A 82 -6.65 -5.90 -20.09
N LEU A 83 -7.68 -5.24 -19.55
CA LEU A 83 -8.99 -5.87 -19.38
C LEU A 83 -9.54 -6.30 -20.74
N ASN A 84 -9.78 -7.60 -20.85
CA ASN A 84 -10.35 -8.27 -22.01
C ASN A 84 -11.48 -9.18 -21.54
N GLY A 85 -12.25 -9.73 -22.48
CA GLY A 85 -13.30 -10.70 -22.18
C GLY A 85 -14.03 -11.14 -23.44
N ASN A 86 -14.94 -12.08 -23.26
CA ASN A 86 -15.84 -12.52 -24.30
C ASN A 86 -17.05 -11.58 -24.33
N GLY A 87 -17.52 -11.18 -25.52
CA GLY A 87 -18.70 -10.31 -25.68
C GLY A 87 -18.47 -9.19 -26.68
N PHE A 88 -19.44 -8.27 -26.74
CA PHE A 88 -19.38 -7.14 -27.67
C PHE A 88 -18.26 -6.15 -27.32
N GLN A 89 -17.61 -5.60 -28.33
CA GLN A 89 -16.50 -4.65 -28.16
C GLN A 89 -16.87 -3.44 -27.28
N TRP A 90 -18.07 -2.87 -27.47
CA TRP A 90 -18.55 -1.74 -26.67
C TRP A 90 -18.64 -2.07 -25.17
N TRP A 91 -18.93 -3.32 -24.82
CA TRP A 91 -18.96 -3.77 -23.43
C TRP A 91 -17.55 -3.86 -22.84
N ILE A 92 -16.59 -4.39 -23.60
CA ILE A 92 -15.18 -4.44 -23.20
C ILE A 92 -14.63 -3.02 -22.97
N ASP A 93 -14.97 -2.08 -23.86
CA ASP A 93 -14.53 -0.68 -23.74
C ASP A 93 -15.17 0.03 -22.55
N PHE A 94 -16.46 -0.20 -22.30
CA PHE A 94 -17.12 0.27 -21.08
C PHE A 94 -16.40 -0.25 -19.83
N ARG A 95 -16.04 -1.55 -19.80
CA ARG A 95 -15.33 -2.13 -18.65
C ARG A 95 -13.95 -1.52 -18.42
N ARG A 96 -13.19 -1.30 -19.50
CA ARG A 96 -11.89 -0.61 -19.43
C ARG A 96 -12.04 0.82 -18.91
N ALA A 97 -13.06 1.54 -19.37
CA ALA A 97 -13.35 2.91 -18.94
C ALA A 97 -13.69 2.97 -17.44
N ALA A 98 -14.60 2.10 -16.97
CA ALA A 98 -14.97 2.00 -15.56
C ALA A 98 -13.77 1.67 -14.67
N CYS A 99 -12.97 0.66 -15.03
CA CYS A 99 -11.75 0.32 -14.28
C CYS A 99 -10.77 1.49 -14.21
N LYS A 100 -10.56 2.22 -15.32
CA LYS A 100 -9.68 3.39 -15.34
C LYS A 100 -10.19 4.51 -14.46
N LEU A 101 -11.50 4.69 -14.34
CA LEU A 101 -12.10 5.67 -13.43
C LEU A 101 -11.81 5.27 -11.97
N ASP A 102 -12.10 4.03 -11.59
CA ASP A 102 -11.83 3.51 -10.25
C ASP A 102 -10.35 3.62 -9.88
N GLY A 103 -9.46 3.26 -10.80
CA GLY A 103 -8.01 3.38 -10.61
C GLY A 103 -7.56 4.84 -10.42
N ARG A 104 -8.12 5.79 -11.17
CA ARG A 104 -7.83 7.22 -10.96
C ARG A 104 -8.31 7.69 -9.60
N THR A 105 -9.55 7.37 -9.23
CA THR A 105 -10.11 7.73 -7.92
C THR A 105 -9.27 7.18 -6.77
N LEU A 106 -8.83 5.91 -6.86
CA LEU A 106 -7.93 5.32 -5.87
C LEU A 106 -6.59 6.06 -5.79
N TYR A 107 -5.99 6.39 -6.94
CA TYR A 107 -4.75 7.16 -6.97
C TYR A 107 -4.93 8.56 -6.38
N ASP A 108 -6.03 9.24 -6.65
CA ASP A 108 -6.33 10.56 -6.10
C ASP A 108 -6.50 10.53 -4.57
N ILE A 109 -7.13 9.47 -4.04
CA ILE A 109 -7.20 9.23 -2.60
C ILE A 109 -5.80 9.03 -2.02
N VAL A 110 -4.98 8.14 -2.62
CA VAL A 110 -3.59 7.92 -2.18
C VAL A 110 -2.78 9.21 -2.26
N ASN A 111 -2.97 10.05 -3.27
CA ASN A 111 -2.28 11.34 -3.35
C ASN A 111 -2.71 12.28 -2.21
N ALA A 112 -3.98 12.24 -1.79
CA ALA A 112 -4.50 13.08 -0.71
C ALA A 112 -4.06 12.62 0.69
N ILE A 113 -4.02 11.30 0.96
CA ILE A 113 -3.80 10.75 2.32
C ILE A 113 -2.56 9.86 2.46
N GLY A 114 -1.86 9.57 1.36
CA GLY A 114 -0.80 8.57 1.30
C GLY A 114 0.41 8.89 2.15
N ARG A 115 0.73 10.18 2.37
CA ARG A 115 1.83 10.60 3.26
C ARG A 115 1.64 10.05 4.68
N TYR A 116 0.42 10.16 5.21
CA TYR A 116 0.10 9.64 6.53
C TYR A 116 0.24 8.11 6.57
N ALA A 117 -0.37 7.40 5.60
CA ALA A 117 -0.30 5.94 5.53
C ALA A 117 1.13 5.41 5.34
N TYR A 118 1.92 6.05 4.49
CA TYR A 118 3.32 5.73 4.25
C TYR A 118 4.17 5.87 5.51
N ASN A 119 4.05 6.99 6.23
CA ASN A 119 4.80 7.19 7.47
C ASN A 119 4.44 6.13 8.52
N GLN A 120 3.14 5.87 8.71
CA GLN A 120 2.69 4.83 9.65
C GLN A 120 3.26 3.44 9.30
N ALA A 121 3.31 3.08 8.02
CA ALA A 121 3.92 1.83 7.57
C ALA A 121 5.43 1.81 7.86
N GLN A 122 6.16 2.86 7.50
CA GLN A 122 7.60 2.95 7.73
C GLN A 122 7.96 2.92 9.22
N GLU A 123 7.18 3.57 10.08
CA GLU A 123 7.35 3.51 11.55
C GLU A 123 7.08 2.09 12.08
N ALA A 124 5.98 1.45 11.66
CA ALA A 124 5.63 0.10 12.08
C ALA A 124 6.69 -0.95 11.68
N HIS A 125 7.46 -0.69 10.63
CA HIS A 125 8.56 -1.54 10.18
C HIS A 125 9.94 -1.11 10.68
N GLY A 126 10.03 -0.05 11.49
CA GLY A 126 11.29 0.48 12.02
C GLY A 126 12.23 0.99 10.92
N CYS A 127 11.67 1.52 9.82
CA CYS A 127 12.43 2.03 8.69
C CYS A 127 12.85 3.49 8.87
N LEU A 128 12.21 4.22 9.79
CA LEU A 128 12.58 5.58 10.15
C LEU A 128 13.51 5.51 11.36
N ASP A 129 14.76 5.94 11.18
CA ASP A 129 15.65 6.19 12.30
C ASP A 129 15.11 7.41 13.06
N TYR A 130 14.67 7.20 14.30
CA TYR A 130 14.24 8.28 15.21
C TYR A 130 15.46 9.08 15.70
N GLU A 131 16.16 9.77 14.80
CA GLU A 131 17.13 10.82 15.12
C GLU A 131 16.61 12.14 14.56
N TYR A 132 15.48 12.66 15.06
CA TYR A 132 15.13 14.09 15.01
C TYR A 132 13.82 14.30 15.79
N TRP A 133 13.94 14.39 17.11
CA TRP A 133 13.15 15.26 17.99
C TRP A 133 14.09 15.82 19.05
#